data_AF-A0A1G2Q3E7-F1
#
_entry.id   AF-A0A1G2Q3E7-F1
#
_cell.length_a   1.000
_cell.length_b   1.000
_cell.length_c   1.000
_cell.angle_alpha   90.00
_cell.angle_beta   90.00
_cell.angle_gamma   90.00
#
_symmetry.space_group_name_H-M   'P 1'
#
loop_
_entity.id
_entity.type
_entity.pdbx_description
1 polymer ?
#
loop_
_entity_poly.entity_id
_entity_poly.type
_entity_poly.pdbx_seq_one_letter_code
_entity_poly.pdbx_strand_id
1 'polypeptide(L)'
;MDWRLSPPQANLDEVLLKNNIVEPSGFDRVIIGGGVKSLASAEKETDIAFVIRQLDIGDTLHHVKKMVLINHSDCGAYGGSASFKSVDAEHQFHFEELNKAAKLIRTKYPNIEVQSYVAHLELKDQKWSVYLINKLG
;
A
#
# COMPACT_ATOMS: atom_id res chain seq x y z
N MET A 1 -1.95 -2.14 -8.17
CA MET A 1 -1.62 -2.34 -9.60
C MET A 1 -1.97 -1.04 -10.31
N ASP A 2 -1.01 -0.14 -10.41
CA ASP A 2 -1.16 1.15 -11.08
C ASP A 2 0.16 1.44 -11.80
N TRP A 3 0.09 1.68 -13.11
CA TRP A 3 1.28 1.85 -13.95
C TRP A 3 2.05 3.13 -13.60
N ARG A 4 1.42 4.12 -12.98
CA ARG A 4 2.06 5.38 -12.57
C ARG A 4 3.09 5.19 -11.47
N LEU A 5 2.99 4.12 -10.67
CA LEU A 5 3.91 3.79 -9.58
C LEU A 5 5.16 3.02 -10.05
N SER A 6 5.18 2.59 -11.32
CA SER A 6 6.22 1.74 -11.88
C SER A 6 7.04 2.46 -12.96
N PRO A 7 8.32 2.09 -13.17
CA PRO A 7 9.11 2.62 -14.26
C PRO A 7 8.42 2.46 -15.63
N PRO A 8 8.58 3.40 -16.57
CA PRO A 8 9.48 4.55 -16.55
C PRO A 8 8.90 5.82 -15.88
N GLN A 9 7.72 5.73 -15.26
CA GLN A 9 7.02 6.86 -14.66
C GLN A 9 7.62 7.19 -13.29
N ALA A 10 6.87 6.94 -12.20
CA ALA A 10 7.46 6.94 -10.87
C ALA A 10 8.16 5.59 -10.61
N ASN A 11 8.95 5.53 -9.54
CA ASN A 11 9.60 4.29 -9.11
C ASN A 11 9.39 4.11 -7.60
N LEU A 12 8.24 3.54 -7.22
CA LEU A 12 7.89 3.35 -5.82
C LEU A 12 8.94 2.52 -5.07
N ASP A 13 9.50 1.50 -5.71
CA ASP A 13 10.50 0.62 -5.07
C ASP A 13 11.78 1.37 -4.74
N GLU A 14 12.25 2.19 -5.67
CA GLU A 14 13.41 3.04 -5.45
C GLU A 14 13.14 4.04 -4.32
N VAL A 15 11.92 4.57 -4.22
CA VAL A 15 11.54 5.43 -3.09
C VAL A 15 11.53 4.64 -1.77
N LEU A 16 10.99 3.42 -1.73
CA LEU A 16 10.99 2.57 -0.54
C LEU A 16 12.43 2.24 -0.09
N LEU A 17 13.31 1.88 -1.04
CA LEU A 17 14.71 1.57 -0.77
C LEU A 17 15.48 2.80 -0.28
N LYS A 18 15.35 3.96 -0.96
CA LYS A 18 16.01 5.21 -0.56
C LYS A 18 15.60 5.70 0.83
N ASN A 19 14.39 5.38 1.27
CA ASN A 19 13.88 5.72 2.59
C ASN A 19 14.10 4.62 3.64
N ASN A 20 14.84 3.55 3.33
CA ASN A 20 15.09 2.40 4.22
C ASN A 20 13.80 1.73 4.74
N ILE A 21 12.72 1.77 3.95
CA ILE A 21 11.44 1.15 4.31
C ILE A 21 11.48 -0.35 4.01
N VAL A 22 12.18 -0.76 2.94
CA VAL A 22 12.39 -2.16 2.56
C VAL A 22 13.88 -2.46 2.44
N GLU A 23 14.24 -3.74 2.57
CA GLU A 23 15.62 -4.17 2.56
C GLU A 23 16.19 -4.25 1.13
N PRO A 24 17.43 -3.76 0.89
CA PRO A 24 18.09 -3.88 -0.40
C PRO A 24 18.38 -5.32 -0.83
N SER A 25 18.45 -6.26 0.12
CA SER A 25 18.63 -7.69 -0.16
C SER A 25 17.41 -8.34 -0.81
N GLY A 26 16.25 -7.69 -0.75
CA GLY A 26 15.03 -8.13 -1.41
C GLY A 26 13.79 -8.03 -0.54
N PHE A 27 12.63 -8.03 -1.20
CA PHE A 27 11.32 -8.07 -0.55
C PHE A 27 10.30 -8.67 -1.51
N ASP A 28 9.33 -9.39 -0.96
CA ASP A 28 8.19 -9.94 -1.72
C ASP A 28 7.14 -8.87 -1.98
N ARG A 29 6.37 -9.04 -3.06
CA ARG A 29 5.34 -8.08 -3.46
C ARG A 29 4.01 -8.75 -3.74
N VAL A 30 2.96 -8.14 -3.19
CA VAL A 30 1.59 -8.42 -3.58
C VAL A 30 1.03 -7.18 -4.27
N ILE A 31 0.91 -7.23 -5.61
CA ILE A 31 0.43 -6.11 -6.42
C ILE A 31 -0.85 -6.52 -7.13
N ILE A 32 -1.99 -6.04 -6.65
CA ILE A 32 -3.32 -6.30 -7.21
C ILE A 32 -4.12 -5.02 -7.42
N GLY A 33 -5.22 -5.09 -8.17
CA GLY A 33 -6.21 -4.01 -8.22
C GLY A 33 -6.84 -3.79 -6.84
N GLY A 34 -7.02 -2.55 -6.42
CA GLY A 34 -7.52 -2.21 -5.08
C GLY A 34 -6.50 -2.36 -3.94
N GLY A 35 -5.54 -3.29 -4.05
CA GLY A 35 -4.45 -3.44 -3.08
C GLY A 35 -4.98 -3.63 -1.65
N VAL A 36 -4.70 -2.65 -0.78
CA VAL A 36 -5.15 -2.63 0.62
C VAL A 36 -6.68 -2.64 0.75
N LYS A 37 -7.43 -2.14 -0.25
CA LYS A 37 -8.90 -2.19 -0.27
C LYS A 37 -9.42 -3.62 -0.04
N SER A 38 -8.76 -4.63 -0.61
CA SER A 38 -9.13 -6.04 -0.45
C SER A 38 -9.01 -6.56 0.98
N LEU A 39 -8.34 -5.83 1.87
CA LEU A 39 -8.29 -6.12 3.31
C LEU A 39 -9.14 -5.15 4.14
N ALA A 40 -9.16 -3.86 3.76
CA ALA A 40 -9.80 -2.81 4.54
C ALA A 40 -11.31 -2.66 4.31
N SER A 41 -11.73 -2.79 3.05
CA SER A 41 -13.09 -2.53 2.57
C SER A 41 -13.40 -3.48 1.40
N ALA A 42 -13.20 -4.78 1.65
CA ALA A 42 -13.43 -5.83 0.67
C ALA A 42 -14.90 -5.90 0.27
N GLU A 43 -15.16 -6.19 -1.00
CA GLU A 43 -16.53 -6.40 -1.50
C GLU A 43 -17.00 -7.81 -1.18
N LYS A 44 -16.08 -8.77 -1.16
CA LYS A 44 -16.33 -10.18 -0.85
C LYS A 44 -15.30 -10.71 0.14
N GLU A 45 -15.71 -11.63 0.99
CA GLU A 45 -14.78 -12.35 1.89
C GLU A 45 -13.66 -13.07 1.13
N THR A 46 -13.94 -13.49 -0.11
CA THR A 46 -12.94 -14.12 -0.99
C THR A 46 -11.77 -13.21 -1.35
N ASP A 47 -11.97 -11.88 -1.36
CA ASP A 47 -10.93 -10.91 -1.66
C ASP A 47 -9.92 -10.84 -0.50
N ILE A 48 -10.44 -10.82 0.73
CA ILE A 48 -9.63 -10.91 1.95
C ILE A 48 -8.87 -12.23 1.94
N ALA A 49 -9.58 -13.34 1.75
CA ALA A 49 -8.98 -14.66 1.75
C ALA A 49 -7.88 -14.81 0.70
N PHE A 50 -8.03 -14.18 -0.47
CA PHE A 50 -7.01 -14.18 -1.51
C PHE A 50 -5.72 -13.50 -1.06
N VAL A 51 -5.81 -12.27 -0.52
CA VAL A 51 -4.62 -11.54 -0.05
C VAL A 51 -3.97 -12.26 1.13
N ILE A 52 -4.79 -12.74 2.07
CA ILE A 52 -4.30 -13.49 3.23
C ILE A 52 -3.51 -14.73 2.81
N ARG A 53 -3.97 -15.49 1.80
CA ARG A 53 -3.21 -16.63 1.28
C ARG A 53 -1.83 -16.23 0.73
N GLN A 54 -1.71 -15.07 0.09
CA GLN A 54 -0.39 -14.61 -0.41
C GLN A 54 0.55 -14.28 0.76
N LEU A 55 0.03 -13.61 1.79
CA LEU A 55 0.79 -13.28 2.99
C LEU A 55 1.20 -14.54 3.77
N ASP A 56 0.30 -15.52 3.90
CA ASP A 56 0.57 -16.81 4.56
C ASP A 56 1.71 -17.56 3.84
N ILE A 57 1.71 -17.56 2.50
CA ILE A 57 2.79 -18.18 1.70
C ILE A 57 4.13 -17.48 1.97
N GLY A 58 4.16 -16.14 1.93
CA GLY A 58 5.36 -15.36 2.18
C GLY A 58 5.93 -15.59 3.59
N ASP A 59 5.08 -15.58 4.61
CA ASP A 59 5.50 -15.85 6.00
C ASP A 59 5.99 -17.29 6.21
N THR A 60 5.29 -18.26 5.62
CA THR A 60 5.67 -19.67 5.73
C THR A 60 7.03 -19.94 5.07
N LEU A 61 7.29 -19.36 3.91
CA LEU A 61 8.50 -19.66 3.13
C LEU A 61 9.69 -18.77 3.52
N HIS A 62 9.45 -17.51 3.86
CA HIS A 62 10.51 -16.51 4.05
C HIS A 62 10.55 -15.90 5.45
N HIS A 63 9.65 -16.30 6.36
CA HIS A 63 9.62 -15.85 7.76
C HIS A 63 9.67 -14.32 7.91
N VAL A 64 8.85 -13.62 7.12
CA VAL A 64 8.83 -12.17 7.05
C VAL A 64 8.69 -11.53 8.43
N LYS A 65 9.49 -10.50 8.68
CA LYS A 65 9.49 -9.73 9.94
C LYS A 65 8.75 -8.42 9.86
N LYS A 66 8.49 -7.94 8.65
CA LYS A 66 7.87 -6.65 8.37
C LYS A 66 6.95 -6.75 7.17
N MET A 67 5.73 -6.22 7.29
CA MET A 67 4.78 -6.02 6.21
C MET A 67 4.55 -4.51 6.02
N VAL A 68 4.73 -4.05 4.79
CA VAL A 68 4.54 -2.64 4.41
C VAL A 68 3.27 -2.51 3.58
N LEU A 69 2.30 -1.74 4.08
CA LEU A 69 1.03 -1.49 3.40
C LEU A 69 1.07 -0.14 2.69
N ILE A 70 0.78 -0.13 1.40
CA ILE A 70 0.80 1.07 0.58
C ILE A 70 -0.55 1.25 -0.10
N ASN A 71 -1.21 2.38 0.18
CA ASN A 71 -2.23 2.95 -0.69
C ASN A 71 -1.61 4.12 -1.46
N HIS A 72 -2.24 4.55 -2.55
CA HIS A 72 -1.77 5.72 -3.29
C HIS A 72 -2.91 6.69 -3.57
N SER A 73 -2.58 7.98 -3.74
CA SER A 73 -3.55 8.97 -4.18
C SER A 73 -3.98 8.72 -5.62
N ASP A 74 -5.14 9.26 -5.98
CA ASP A 74 -5.84 9.07 -7.24
C ASP A 74 -6.04 7.59 -7.59
N CYS A 75 -6.34 6.76 -6.58
CA CYS A 75 -6.57 5.34 -6.77
C CYS A 75 -7.94 5.07 -7.39
N GLY A 76 -7.96 4.55 -8.62
CA GLY A 76 -9.20 4.27 -9.35
C GLY A 76 -10.12 3.26 -8.65
N ALA A 77 -9.58 2.33 -7.85
CA ALA A 77 -10.38 1.38 -7.08
C ALA A 77 -11.18 2.03 -5.93
N TYR A 78 -10.80 3.26 -5.55
CA TYR A 78 -11.50 4.11 -4.60
C TYR A 78 -12.25 5.27 -5.28
N GLY A 79 -12.33 5.27 -6.62
CA GLY A 79 -13.01 6.32 -7.40
C GLY A 79 -12.13 7.51 -7.80
N GLY A 80 -10.82 7.45 -7.56
CA GLY A 80 -9.86 8.52 -7.90
C GLY A 80 -10.01 9.80 -7.06
N SER A 81 -9.09 10.74 -7.24
CA SER A 81 -9.03 11.97 -6.43
C SER A 81 -10.29 12.84 -6.57
N ALA A 82 -10.99 12.74 -7.71
CA ALA A 82 -12.25 13.45 -7.96
C ALA A 82 -13.40 13.04 -7.03
N SER A 83 -13.29 11.89 -6.36
CA SER A 83 -14.27 11.41 -5.38
C SER A 83 -14.09 12.06 -4.00
N PHE A 84 -13.03 12.86 -3.80
CA PHE A 84 -12.70 13.50 -2.53
C PHE A 84 -12.81 15.02 -2.62
N LYS A 85 -13.09 15.66 -1.48
CA LYS A 85 -13.26 17.12 -1.39
C LYS A 85 -11.95 17.90 -1.48
N SER A 86 -10.84 17.27 -1.10
CA SER A 86 -9.50 17.84 -1.11
C SER A 86 -8.44 16.72 -1.05
N VAL A 87 -7.19 17.08 -1.33
CA VAL A 87 -6.03 16.19 -1.18
C VAL A 87 -5.89 15.68 0.26
N ASP A 88 -6.07 16.55 1.26
CA ASP A 88 -6.02 16.15 2.67
C ASP A 88 -7.14 15.15 3.03
N ALA A 89 -8.34 15.35 2.48
CA ALA A 89 -9.46 14.43 2.70
C ALA A 89 -9.18 13.05 2.10
N GLU A 90 -8.55 13.00 0.92
CA GLU A 90 -8.11 11.77 0.28
C GLU A 90 -7.01 11.07 1.11
N HIS A 91 -6.00 11.79 1.57
CA HIS A 91 -4.94 11.22 2.41
C HIS A 91 -5.51 10.65 3.71
N GLN A 92 -6.37 11.40 4.40
CA GLN A 92 -7.02 10.94 5.62
C GLN A 92 -7.85 9.67 5.39
N PHE A 93 -8.61 9.61 4.30
CA PHE A 93 -9.34 8.40 3.92
C PHE A 93 -8.40 7.21 3.70
N HIS A 94 -7.31 7.39 2.95
CA HIS A 94 -6.35 6.30 2.74
C HIS A 94 -5.66 5.85 4.03
N PHE A 95 -5.37 6.77 4.96
CA PHE A 95 -4.85 6.39 6.28
C PHE A 95 -5.85 5.58 7.10
N GLU A 96 -7.14 5.90 7.03
CA GLU A 96 -8.18 5.12 7.70
C GLU A 96 -8.27 3.71 7.12
N GLU A 97 -8.23 3.58 5.79
CA GLU A 97 -8.21 2.28 5.10
C GLU A 97 -6.97 1.46 5.48
N LEU A 98 -5.79 2.09 5.45
CA LEU A 98 -4.53 1.46 5.88
C LEU A 98 -4.61 1.00 7.33
N ASN A 99 -5.23 1.78 8.22
CA ASN A 99 -5.40 1.41 9.63
C ASN A 99 -6.33 0.22 9.82
N LYS A 100 -7.42 0.11 9.04
CA LYS A 100 -8.30 -1.08 9.06
C LYS A 100 -7.53 -2.33 8.65
N ALA A 101 -6.80 -2.28 7.53
CA ALA A 101 -6.00 -3.40 7.07
C ALA A 101 -4.87 -3.76 8.04
N ALA A 102 -4.18 -2.75 8.59
CA ALA A 102 -3.11 -2.98 9.57
C ALA A 102 -3.63 -3.65 10.84
N LYS A 103 -4.83 -3.28 11.34
CA LYS A 103 -5.47 -3.97 12.47
C LYS A 103 -5.74 -5.44 12.15
N LEU A 104 -6.28 -5.73 10.98
CA LEU A 104 -6.54 -7.10 10.54
C LEU A 104 -5.24 -7.93 10.49
N ILE A 105 -4.19 -7.37 9.89
CA ILE A 105 -2.88 -8.03 9.78
C ILE A 105 -2.25 -8.25 11.16
N ARG A 106 -2.22 -7.24 12.03
CA ARG A 106 -1.63 -7.38 13.38
C ARG A 106 -2.36 -8.42 14.24
N THR A 107 -3.67 -8.57 14.07
CA THR A 107 -4.44 -9.62 14.74
C THR A 107 -4.02 -11.01 14.27
N LYS A 108 -3.78 -11.19 12.97
CA LYS A 108 -3.40 -12.50 12.41
C LYS A 108 -1.91 -12.82 12.55
N TYR A 109 -1.05 -11.81 12.47
CA TYR A 109 0.41 -11.94 12.52
C TYR A 109 0.99 -11.08 13.66
N PRO A 110 0.80 -11.46 14.93
CA PRO A 110 1.14 -10.63 16.08
C PRO A 110 2.64 -10.33 16.24
N ASN A 111 3.50 -11.12 15.60
CA ASN A 111 4.96 -10.99 15.68
C ASN A 111 5.59 -10.27 14.47
N ILE A 112 4.78 -9.78 13.53
CA ILE A 112 5.24 -9.08 12.34
C ILE A 112 5.04 -7.58 12.52
N GLU A 113 6.08 -6.79 12.27
CA GLU A 113 5.99 -5.34 12.22
C GLU A 113 5.11 -4.92 11.05
N VAL A 114 4.15 -4.01 11.27
CA VAL A 114 3.30 -3.49 10.20
C VAL A 114 3.47 -1.98 10.09
N GLN A 115 3.94 -1.53 8.93
CA GLN A 115 4.07 -0.12 8.57
C GLN A 115 3.11 0.23 7.45
N SER A 116 2.61 1.46 7.43
CA SER A 116 1.61 1.92 6.47
C SER A 116 2.00 3.27 5.90
N TYR A 117 1.91 3.44 4.58
CA TYR A 117 2.18 4.71 3.91
C TYR A 117 1.16 5.00 2.81
N VAL A 118 0.93 6.30 2.58
CA VAL A 118 0.22 6.79 1.40
C VAL A 118 1.26 7.27 0.39
N ALA A 119 1.28 6.65 -0.79
CA ALA A 119 2.07 7.08 -1.93
C ALA A 119 1.31 8.20 -2.68
N HIS A 120 1.74 9.44 -2.51
CA HIS A 120 1.18 10.57 -3.23
C HIS A 120 1.79 10.67 -4.62
N LEU A 121 0.93 10.63 -5.64
CA LEU A 121 1.30 10.81 -7.05
C LEU A 121 1.25 12.29 -7.42
N GLU A 122 2.33 12.77 -8.02
CA GLU A 122 2.43 14.13 -8.57
C GLU A 122 2.83 14.06 -10.04
N LEU A 123 2.13 14.78 -10.90
CA LEU A 123 2.50 14.91 -12.32
C LEU A 123 3.18 16.26 -12.55
N LYS A 124 4.44 16.21 -12.98
CA LYS A 124 5.20 17.41 -13.35
C LYS A 124 5.96 17.17 -14.65
N ASP A 125 5.92 18.13 -15.56
CA ASP A 125 6.63 18.05 -16.86
C ASP A 125 6.35 16.74 -17.61
N GLN A 126 5.09 16.29 -17.60
CA GLN A 126 4.61 15.03 -18.19
C GLN A 126 5.22 13.74 -17.61
N LYS A 127 5.83 13.83 -16.42
CA LYS A 127 6.41 12.69 -15.70
C LYS A 127 5.77 12.56 -14.31
N TRP A 128 5.37 11.34 -13.96
CA TRP A 128 4.89 11.06 -12.62
C TRP A 128 6.05 10.90 -11.64
N SER A 129 5.90 11.49 -10.46
CA SER A 129 6.72 11.30 -9.28
C SER A 129 5.86 10.73 -8.15
N VAL A 130 6.50 10.07 -7.19
CA VAL A 130 5.83 9.54 -6.00
C VAL A 130 6.57 9.94 -4.74
N TYR A 131 5.83 10.38 -3.74
CA TYR A 131 6.35 10.70 -2.41
C TYR A 131 5.54 9.93 -1.36
N LEU A 132 6.21 9.48 -0.32
CA LEU A 132 5.55 8.75 0.76
C LEU A 132 5.13 9.71 1.85
N ILE A 133 3.85 9.66 2.18
CA ILE A 133 3.26 10.36 3.30
C ILE A 133 3.02 9.32 4.38
N ASN A 134 3.61 9.55 5.55
CA ASN A 134 3.32 8.79 6.74
C ASN A 134 2.42 9.64 7.65
N LYS A 135 1.44 9.00 8.27
CA LYS A 135 0.77 9.63 9.40
C LYS A 135 1.72 9.48 10.59
N LEU A 136 2.66 10.42 10.72
CA LEU A 136 3.27 10.66 12.02
C LEU A 136 2.13 11.14 12.92
N GLY A 137 1.63 10.20 13.73
CA GLY A 137 0.55 10.37 14.70
C GLY A 137 0.50 9.15 15.60
#